data_AF-A0A838I4T0-F1
#
_entry.id   AF-A0A838I4T0-F1
#
_cell.length_a   1.000
_cell.length_b   1.000
_cell.length_c   1.000
_cell.angle_alpha   90.00
_cell.angle_beta   90.00
_cell.angle_gamma   90.00
#
_symmetry.space_group_name_H-M   'P 1'
#
loop_
_entity.id
_entity.type
_entity.pdbx_description
1 polymer ?
#
loop_
_entity_poly.entity_id
_entity_poly.type
_entity_poly.pdbx_seq_one_letter_code
_entity_poly.pdbx_strand_id
1 'polypeptide(L)'
;MEIERIEDWTGQDVIDTEGEKVGKLDDVVFERRSGRPVLALVKTGMLGRHLNLIPLSGSRFSRGYVRVAFTKAQLKDAPGGEAGTPSAAEAEAVAAHFGVQLGSEAGGLDLESGQDRGRREAEEAEARDRVDELEELARAKDKEAVEGESDADAAQQRASSAQEERDQALAEAAKARRRVERTEN
;
A
#
# COMPACT_ATOMS: atom_id res chain seq x y z
N MET A 1 6.91 -22.94 -11.88
CA MET A 1 6.73 -23.49 -10.52
C MET A 1 6.72 -22.26 -9.63
N GLU A 2 5.53 -21.86 -9.19
CA GLU A 2 5.38 -20.74 -8.26
C GLU A 2 6.02 -21.14 -6.93
N ILE A 3 6.93 -20.32 -6.41
CA ILE A 3 7.50 -20.54 -5.09
C ILE A 3 6.40 -20.12 -4.13
N GLU A 4 5.65 -21.08 -3.58
CA GLU A 4 4.63 -20.79 -2.57
C GLU A 4 5.28 -20.05 -1.42
N ARG A 5 4.73 -18.89 -1.05
CA ARG A 5 5.22 -18.12 0.08
C ARG A 5 4.64 -18.71 1.35
N ILE A 6 5.34 -18.55 2.47
CA ILE A 6 4.90 -19.11 3.74
C ILE A 6 3.59 -18.46 4.22
N GLU A 7 3.33 -17.21 3.85
CA GLU A 7 2.07 -16.50 4.12
C GLU A 7 0.85 -17.24 3.54
N ASP A 8 1.04 -17.89 2.39
CA ASP A 8 -0.03 -18.62 1.67
C ASP A 8 -0.46 -19.90 2.40
N TRP A 9 0.28 -20.30 3.45
CA TRP A 9 0.05 -21.54 4.19
C TRP A 9 -0.74 -21.34 5.47
N THR A 10 -1.29 -20.14 5.66
CA THR A 10 -2.26 -19.86 6.71
C THR A 10 -3.41 -20.88 6.65
N GLY A 11 -3.72 -21.52 7.78
CA GLY A 11 -4.70 -22.59 7.90
C GLY A 11 -4.18 -24.02 7.66
N GLN A 12 -2.96 -24.16 7.10
CA GLN A 12 -2.31 -25.46 6.90
C GLN A 12 -1.87 -26.06 8.24
N ASP A 13 -1.63 -27.37 8.23
CA ASP A 13 -1.24 -28.08 9.42
C ASP A 13 0.22 -27.78 9.80
N VAL A 14 0.44 -27.60 11.09
CA VAL A 14 1.79 -27.50 11.67
C VAL A 14 2.08 -28.84 12.35
N ILE A 15 3.18 -29.46 11.94
CA ILE A 15 3.64 -30.74 12.46
C ILE A 15 5.03 -30.60 13.10
N ASP A 16 5.31 -31.45 14.07
CA ASP A 16 6.60 -31.49 14.75
C ASP A 16 7.66 -32.28 13.97
N THR A 17 8.84 -32.45 14.55
CA THR A 17 9.95 -33.20 13.95
C THR A 17 9.64 -34.68 13.69
N GLU A 18 8.73 -35.27 14.47
CA GLU A 18 8.31 -36.68 14.39
C GLU A 18 7.11 -36.87 13.43
N GLY A 19 6.54 -35.77 12.95
CA GLY A 19 5.38 -35.76 12.05
C GLY A 19 4.05 -35.76 12.79
N GLU A 20 4.05 -35.54 14.11
CA GLU A 20 2.82 -35.37 14.86
C GLU A 20 2.21 -34.00 14.62
N LYS A 21 0.89 -33.96 14.47
CA LYS A 21 0.16 -32.69 14.39
C LYS A 21 0.23 -31.93 15.72
N VAL A 22 0.65 -30.67 15.61
CA VAL A 22 0.72 -29.69 16.70
C VAL A 22 -0.50 -28.79 16.67
N GLY A 23 -0.88 -28.34 15.48
CA GLY A 23 -1.94 -27.34 15.32
C GLY A 23 -2.14 -26.90 13.88
N LYS A 24 -2.66 -25.69 13.71
CA LYS A 24 -2.79 -25.02 12.41
C LYS A 24 -2.06 -23.69 12.41
N LEU A 25 -1.42 -23.37 11.30
CA LEU A 25 -0.77 -22.07 11.12
C LEU A 25 -1.86 -20.99 11.11
N ASP A 26 -1.71 -19.98 11.96
CA ASP A 26 -2.61 -18.85 12.03
C ASP A 26 -2.05 -17.63 11.29
N ASP A 27 -0.78 -17.33 11.55
CA ASP A 27 -0.05 -16.27 10.87
C ASP A 27 1.47 -16.54 10.92
N VAL A 28 2.22 -15.81 10.12
CA VAL A 28 3.69 -15.81 10.10
C VAL A 28 4.17 -14.42 10.46
N VAL A 29 5.11 -14.34 11.40
CA VAL A 29 5.77 -13.09 11.76
C VAL A 29 7.12 -13.02 11.07
N PHE A 30 7.39 -11.87 10.48
CA PHE A 30 8.61 -11.57 9.74
C PHE A 30 9.45 -10.56 10.50
N GLU A 31 10.77 -10.65 10.32
CA GLU A 31 11.64 -9.51 10.59
C GLU A 31 11.52 -8.55 9.40
N ARG A 32 11.04 -7.34 9.68
CA ARG A 32 10.58 -6.38 8.67
C ARG A 32 11.69 -5.97 7.70
N ARG A 33 12.93 -5.80 8.20
CA ARG A 33 14.04 -5.27 7.39
C ARG A 33 14.56 -6.29 6.38
N SER A 34 14.68 -7.55 6.80
CA SER A 34 15.20 -8.65 6.00
C SER A 34 14.11 -9.40 5.24
N GLY A 35 12.84 -9.20 5.62
CA GLY A 35 11.70 -9.90 5.07
C GLY A 35 11.65 -11.39 5.45
N ARG A 36 12.52 -11.86 6.35
CA ARG A 36 12.64 -13.28 6.69
C ARG A 36 11.56 -13.70 7.69
N PRO A 37 10.91 -14.87 7.51
CA PRO A 37 10.01 -15.41 8.50
C PRO A 37 10.79 -15.86 9.74
N VAL A 38 10.36 -15.43 10.92
CA VAL A 38 11.07 -15.69 12.19
C VAL A 38 10.23 -16.50 13.17
N LEU A 39 8.92 -16.24 13.23
CA LEU A 39 7.99 -16.93 14.12
C LEU A 39 6.74 -17.34 13.33
N ALA A 40 6.12 -18.44 13.75
CA ALA A 40 4.79 -18.83 13.36
C ALA A 40 3.86 -18.68 14.55
N LEU A 41 2.70 -18.07 14.32
CA LEU A 41 1.59 -18.09 15.26
C LEU A 41 0.75 -19.32 14.96
N VAL A 42 0.57 -20.21 15.94
CA VAL A 42 -0.06 -21.51 15.72
C VAL A 42 -1.22 -21.71 16.67
N LYS A 43 -2.39 -22.05 16.10
CA LYS A 43 -3.57 -22.47 16.83
C LYS A 43 -3.39 -23.91 17.32
N THR A 44 -3.30 -24.09 18.64
CA THR A 44 -3.09 -25.39 19.29
C THR A 44 -4.32 -25.83 20.12
N GLY A 45 -4.36 -27.12 20.46
CA GLY A 45 -5.41 -27.73 21.28
C GLY A 45 -6.66 -28.20 20.51
N MET A 46 -7.54 -28.96 21.19
CA MET A 46 -8.70 -29.64 20.59
C MET A 46 -9.77 -28.70 19.98
N LEU A 47 -9.72 -27.40 20.28
CA LEU A 47 -10.63 -26.40 19.71
C LEU A 47 -9.89 -25.18 19.09
N GLY A 48 -8.55 -25.23 18.98
CA GLY A 48 -7.78 -24.09 18.45
C GLY A 48 -7.90 -22.81 19.27
N ARG A 49 -8.17 -22.92 20.58
CA ARG A 49 -8.40 -21.77 21.49
C ARG A 49 -7.11 -21.12 21.97
N HIS A 50 -5.98 -21.80 21.83
CA HIS A 50 -4.68 -21.32 22.28
C HIS A 50 -3.85 -20.93 21.06
N LEU A 51 -3.22 -19.76 21.13
CA LEU A 51 -2.25 -19.31 20.17
C LEU A 51 -0.87 -19.40 20.82
N ASN A 52 0.06 -20.06 20.15
CA ASN A 52 1.45 -20.17 20.59
C ASN A 52 2.36 -19.58 19.52
N LEU A 53 3.40 -18.89 19.95
CA LEU A 53 4.47 -18.42 19.08
C LEU A 53 5.57 -19.50 19.00
N ILE A 54 5.92 -19.89 17.78
CA ILE A 54 6.89 -20.96 17.51
C ILE A 54 7.99 -20.45 16.58
N PRO A 55 9.28 -20.58 16.93
CA PRO A 55 10.36 -20.20 16.02
C PRO A 55 10.35 -20.99 14.71
N LEU A 56 10.68 -20.31 13.62
CA LEU A 56 10.83 -20.91 12.30
C LEU A 56 12.28 -21.30 11.98
N SER A 57 13.21 -21.05 12.90
CA SER A 57 14.61 -21.48 12.79
C SER A 57 14.71 -23.00 12.64
N GLY A 58 15.23 -23.45 11.50
CA GLY A 58 15.37 -24.88 11.19
C GLY A 58 14.09 -25.56 10.69
N SER A 59 12.97 -24.84 10.62
CA SER A 59 11.70 -25.35 10.11
C SER A 59 11.75 -25.58 8.60
N ARG A 60 10.95 -26.54 8.13
CA ARG A 60 10.83 -26.90 6.72
C ARG A 60 9.41 -26.72 6.23
N PHE A 61 9.31 -26.26 5.01
CA PHE A 61 8.05 -26.01 4.32
C PHE A 61 7.89 -27.09 3.23
N SER A 62 6.85 -27.92 3.31
CA SER A 62 6.45 -28.84 2.23
C SER A 62 4.97 -28.69 1.89
N ARG A 63 4.58 -28.95 0.64
CA ARG A 63 3.21 -28.72 0.12
C ARG A 63 2.13 -29.20 1.10
N GLY A 64 1.42 -28.25 1.72
CA GLY A 64 0.29 -28.52 2.62
C GLY A 64 0.61 -28.66 4.12
N TYR A 65 1.85 -28.49 4.58
CA TYR A 65 2.15 -28.43 6.02
C TYR A 65 3.47 -27.72 6.34
N VAL A 66 3.52 -27.07 7.50
CA VAL A 66 4.77 -26.56 8.09
C VAL A 66 5.33 -27.61 9.05
N ARG A 67 6.57 -28.05 8.85
CA ARG A 67 7.29 -28.89 9.81
C ARG A 67 8.24 -28.02 10.63
N VAL A 68 7.97 -27.92 11.93
CA VAL A 68 8.85 -27.17 12.84
C VAL A 68 10.02 -28.01 13.35
N ALA A 69 11.09 -27.35 13.77
CA ALA A 69 12.31 -28.01 14.26
C ALA A 69 12.24 -28.48 15.73
N PHE A 70 11.06 -28.43 16.36
CA PHE A 70 10.84 -28.73 17.76
C PHE A 70 9.87 -29.88 17.93
N THR A 71 9.99 -30.60 19.04
CA THR A 71 9.07 -31.69 19.41
C THR A 71 7.76 -31.14 19.96
N LYS A 72 6.66 -31.88 19.83
CA LYS A 72 5.37 -31.49 20.41
C LYS A 72 5.40 -31.20 21.91
N ALA A 73 6.29 -31.84 22.67
CA ALA A 73 6.47 -31.56 24.09
C ALA A 73 6.98 -30.13 24.32
N GLN A 74 8.03 -29.72 23.61
CA GLN A 74 8.56 -28.36 23.68
C GLN A 74 7.54 -27.31 23.24
N LEU A 75 6.67 -27.65 22.28
CA LEU A 75 5.65 -26.75 21.75
C LEU A 75 4.44 -26.60 22.68
N LYS A 76 4.18 -27.56 23.55
CA LYS A 76 3.09 -27.50 24.55
C LYS A 76 3.38 -26.53 25.68
N ASP A 77 4.65 -26.42 26.06
CA ASP A 77 5.11 -25.51 27.12
C ASP A 77 5.51 -24.13 26.58
N ALA A 78 5.29 -23.90 25.28
CA ALA A 78 5.62 -22.65 24.61
C ALA A 78 4.91 -21.45 25.25
N PRO A 79 5.55 -20.26 25.26
CA PRO A 79 4.86 -19.04 25.61
C PRO A 79 3.62 -18.84 24.74
N GLY A 80 2.52 -18.40 25.39
CA GLY A 80 1.32 -17.99 24.68
C GLY A 80 1.62 -16.80 23.76
N GLY A 81 0.80 -16.65 22.73
CA GLY A 81 0.80 -15.51 21.83
C GLY A 81 -0.58 -14.92 21.66
N GLU A 82 -0.62 -13.77 21.01
CA GLU A 82 -1.85 -13.08 20.61
C GLU A 82 -1.87 -12.92 19.08
N ALA A 83 -3.03 -12.59 18.54
CA ALA A 83 -3.15 -12.30 17.12
C ALA A 83 -2.45 -10.97 16.77
N GLY A 84 -1.82 -10.93 15.60
CA GLY A 84 -1.09 -9.76 15.11
C GLY A 84 0.41 -9.78 15.44
N THR A 85 1.04 -8.62 15.37
CA THR A 85 2.50 -8.49 15.55
C THR A 85 2.87 -8.63 17.03
N PRO A 86 3.71 -9.60 17.42
CA PRO A 86 4.19 -9.70 18.78
C PRO A 86 5.17 -8.58 19.11
N SER A 87 5.21 -8.20 20.38
CA SER A 87 6.24 -7.31 20.89
C SER A 87 7.63 -7.97 20.85
N ALA A 88 8.68 -7.14 20.84
CA ALA A 88 10.05 -7.63 20.91
C ALA A 88 10.29 -8.48 22.17
N ALA A 89 9.70 -8.11 23.31
CA ALA A 89 9.83 -8.84 24.57
C ALA A 89 9.17 -10.23 24.51
N GLU A 90 8.00 -10.37 23.87
CA GLU A 90 7.36 -11.67 23.66
C GLU A 90 8.21 -12.55 22.75
N ALA A 91 8.70 -11.98 21.65
CA ALA A 91 9.58 -12.70 20.73
C ALA A 91 10.88 -13.15 21.41
N GLU A 92 11.50 -12.30 22.23
CA GLU A 92 12.70 -12.65 23.03
C GLU A 92 12.40 -13.75 24.05
N ALA A 93 11.24 -13.72 24.72
CA ALA A 93 10.84 -14.77 25.65
C ALA A 93 10.65 -16.12 24.94
N VAL A 94 10.06 -16.11 23.74
CA VAL A 94 9.95 -17.28 22.88
C VAL A 94 11.34 -17.78 22.45
N ALA A 95 12.21 -16.87 22.01
CA ALA A 95 13.58 -17.20 21.62
C ALA A 95 14.34 -17.89 22.77
N ALA A 96 14.25 -17.33 23.98
CA ALA A 96 14.87 -17.88 25.18
C ALA A 96 14.28 -19.25 25.56
N HIS A 97 12.96 -19.43 25.47
CA HIS A 97 12.30 -20.70 25.77
C HIS A 97 12.78 -21.83 24.84
N PHE A 98 12.93 -21.54 23.55
CA PHE A 98 13.36 -22.51 22.55
C PHE A 98 14.88 -22.59 22.34
N GLY A 99 15.66 -21.75 23.04
CA GLY A 99 17.11 -21.70 22.91
C GLY A 99 17.59 -21.27 21.51
N VAL A 100 16.83 -20.40 20.85
CA VAL A 100 17.15 -19.89 19.50
C VAL A 100 17.47 -18.40 19.54
N GLN A 101 18.13 -17.92 18.49
CA GLN A 101 18.30 -16.50 18.23
C GLN A 101 17.28 -16.06 17.17
N LEU A 102 16.59 -14.96 17.45
CA LEU A 102 15.74 -14.27 16.48
C LEU A 102 16.49 -13.02 16.01
N GLY A 103 16.48 -12.73 14.71
CA GLY A 103 17.05 -11.51 14.14
C GLY A 103 18.59 -11.38 14.27
N SER A 104 19.11 -10.20 13.91
CA SER A 104 20.52 -9.82 14.03
C SER A 104 20.71 -8.88 15.22
N GLU A 105 21.78 -9.10 16.00
CA GLU A 105 22.06 -8.44 17.29
C GLU A 105 22.18 -6.89 17.24
N ALA A 106 22.18 -6.26 16.06
CA ALA A 106 22.60 -4.87 15.89
C ALA A 106 21.48 -3.79 15.90
N GLY A 107 20.21 -4.11 16.19
CA GLY A 107 19.17 -3.07 16.10
C GLY A 107 17.79 -3.35 16.66
N GLY A 108 17.66 -4.33 17.57
CA GLY A 108 16.38 -4.79 18.10
C GLY A 108 15.57 -5.60 17.08
N LEU A 109 14.55 -6.31 17.58
CA LEU A 109 13.61 -7.06 16.74
C LEU A 109 12.55 -6.12 16.17
N ASP A 110 12.64 -5.84 14.87
CA ASP A 110 11.60 -5.14 14.11
C ASP A 110 10.69 -6.19 13.46
N LEU A 111 9.55 -6.44 14.10
CA LEU A 111 8.65 -7.51 13.71
C LEU A 111 7.42 -6.96 12.96
N GLU A 112 6.88 -7.78 12.08
CA GLU A 112 5.66 -7.52 11.33
C GLU A 112 4.93 -8.83 11.10
N SER A 113 3.66 -8.91 11.53
CA SER A 113 2.77 -10.03 11.22
C SER A 113 2.46 -10.09 9.72
N GLY A 114 2.13 -11.28 9.21
CA GLY A 114 1.72 -11.46 7.82
C GLY A 114 0.44 -10.68 7.51
N GLN A 115 -0.48 -10.59 8.48
CA GLN A 115 -1.67 -9.76 8.36
C GLN A 115 -1.36 -8.26 8.22
N ASP A 116 -0.46 -7.72 9.05
CA ASP A 116 -0.07 -6.30 8.98
C ASP A 116 0.70 -5.99 7.69
N ARG A 117 1.59 -6.91 7.27
CA ARG A 117 2.28 -6.81 5.97
C ARG A 117 1.28 -6.76 4.83
N GLY A 118 0.33 -7.70 4.80
CA GLY A 118 -0.69 -7.76 3.74
C GLY A 118 -1.56 -6.50 3.70
N ARG A 119 -1.93 -5.95 4.86
CA ARG A 119 -2.66 -4.68 4.92
C ARG A 119 -1.85 -3.52 4.35
N ARG A 120 -0.59 -3.38 4.72
CA ARG A 120 0.31 -2.34 4.19
C ARG A 120 0.48 -2.46 2.68
N GLU A 121 0.67 -3.68 2.16
CA GLU A 121 0.80 -3.91 0.71
C GLU A 121 -0.47 -3.51 -0.05
N ALA A 122 -1.65 -3.78 0.51
CA ALA A 122 -2.93 -3.37 -0.08
C ALA A 122 -3.10 -1.84 -0.06
N GLU A 123 -2.79 -1.17 1.05
CA GLU A 123 -2.83 0.28 1.17
C GLU A 123 -1.86 0.96 0.19
N GLU A 124 -0.65 0.42 0.04
CA GLU A 124 0.33 0.93 -0.93
C GLU A 124 -0.14 0.76 -2.38
N ALA A 125 -0.84 -0.34 -2.70
CA ALA A 125 -1.42 -0.54 -4.02
C ALA A 125 -2.54 0.47 -4.30
N GLU A 126 -3.48 0.63 -3.36
CA GLU A 126 -4.56 1.62 -3.48
C GLU A 126 -4.03 3.05 -3.59
N ALA A 127 -3.00 3.40 -2.83
CA ALA A 127 -2.37 4.71 -2.90
C ALA A 127 -1.74 4.97 -4.27
N ARG A 128 -1.14 3.97 -4.90
CA ARG A 128 -0.58 4.08 -6.26
C ARG A 128 -1.69 4.29 -7.28
N ASP A 129 -2.76 3.49 -7.22
CA ASP A 129 -3.92 3.65 -8.11
C ASP A 129 -4.53 5.05 -7.96
N ARG A 130 -4.59 5.57 -6.73
CA ARG A 130 -5.08 6.92 -6.47
C ARG A 130 -4.17 8.02 -7.02
N VAL A 131 -2.86 7.83 -6.96
CA VAL A 131 -1.89 8.77 -7.56
C VAL A 131 -2.09 8.82 -9.08
N ASP A 132 -2.21 7.67 -9.74
CA ASP A 132 -2.42 7.59 -11.19
C ASP A 132 -3.71 8.30 -11.62
N GLU A 133 -4.82 8.10 -10.88
CA GLU A 133 -6.09 8.79 -11.13
C GLU A 133 -5.95 10.32 -10.97
N LEU A 134 -5.27 10.78 -9.92
CA LEU A 134 -5.07 12.20 -9.68
C LEU A 134 -4.18 12.84 -10.74
N GLU A 135 -3.16 12.14 -11.23
CA GLU A 135 -2.34 12.60 -12.35
C GLU A 135 -3.15 12.73 -13.64
N GLU A 136 -4.05 11.79 -13.93
CA GLU A 136 -4.94 11.88 -15.09
C GLU A 136 -5.88 13.09 -14.98
N LEU A 137 -6.49 13.29 -13.81
CA LEU A 137 -7.36 14.43 -13.54
C LEU A 137 -6.60 15.76 -13.66
N ALA A 138 -5.38 15.83 -13.15
CA ALA A 138 -4.54 17.03 -13.27
C ALA A 138 -4.26 17.34 -14.74
N ARG A 139 -3.87 16.34 -15.54
CA ARG A 139 -3.65 16.52 -17.00
C ARG A 139 -4.92 16.96 -17.73
N ALA A 140 -6.08 16.45 -17.34
CA ALA A 140 -7.35 16.87 -17.92
C ALA A 140 -7.64 18.34 -17.59
N LYS A 141 -7.44 18.75 -16.33
CA LYS A 141 -7.63 20.14 -15.89
C LYS A 141 -6.65 21.11 -16.54
N ASP A 142 -5.41 20.70 -16.74
CA ASP A 142 -4.43 21.51 -17.48
C ASP A 142 -4.86 21.73 -18.94
N LYS A 143 -5.38 20.70 -19.61
CA LYS A 143 -5.92 20.84 -20.97
C LYS A 143 -7.11 21.79 -21.01
N GLU A 144 -8.07 21.64 -20.11
CA GLU A 144 -9.23 22.54 -20.00
C GLU A 144 -8.80 24.00 -19.75
N ALA A 145 -7.77 24.21 -18.91
CA ALA A 145 -7.24 25.55 -18.64
C ALA A 145 -6.58 26.18 -19.88
N VAL A 146 -5.78 25.40 -20.62
CA VAL A 146 -5.15 25.85 -21.88
C VAL A 146 -6.20 26.18 -22.93
N GLU A 147 -7.25 25.36 -23.06
CA GLU A 147 -8.37 25.64 -23.96
C GLU A 147 -9.12 26.92 -23.55
N GLY A 148 -9.39 27.10 -22.25
CA GLY A 148 -10.04 28.29 -21.73
C GLY A 148 -9.22 29.58 -21.93
N GLU A 149 -7.90 29.51 -21.79
CA GLU A 149 -6.98 30.63 -22.07
C GLU A 149 -7.01 31.00 -23.56
N SER A 150 -6.95 30.00 -24.45
CA SER A 150 -7.06 30.20 -25.90
C SER A 150 -8.39 30.86 -26.30
N ASP A 151 -9.51 30.44 -25.69
CA ASP A 151 -10.82 31.02 -25.95
C ASP A 151 -10.91 32.48 -25.47
N ALA A 152 -10.33 32.78 -24.31
CA ALA A 152 -10.27 34.14 -23.77
C ALA A 152 -9.44 35.07 -24.67
N ASP A 153 -8.28 34.63 -25.14
CA ASP A 153 -7.44 35.37 -26.09
C ASP A 153 -8.19 35.67 -27.39
N ALA A 154 -8.89 34.66 -27.93
CA ALA A 154 -9.69 34.83 -29.13
C ALA A 154 -10.86 35.80 -28.92
N ALA A 155 -11.48 35.80 -27.74
CA ALA A 155 -12.53 36.77 -27.39
C ALA A 155 -11.99 38.20 -27.29
N GLN A 156 -10.81 38.37 -26.68
CA GLN A 156 -10.15 39.67 -26.56
C GLN A 156 -9.77 40.24 -27.93
N GLN A 157 -9.19 39.43 -28.81
CA GLN A 157 -8.84 39.86 -30.18
C GLN A 157 -10.07 40.35 -30.96
N ARG A 158 -11.19 39.60 -30.91
CA ARG A 158 -12.45 40.00 -31.57
C ARG A 158 -13.01 41.30 -30.99
N ALA A 159 -12.94 41.47 -29.67
CA ALA A 159 -13.39 42.69 -29.02
C ALA A 159 -12.56 43.91 -29.46
N SER A 160 -11.23 43.77 -29.55
CA SER A 160 -10.34 44.82 -30.05
C SER A 160 -10.64 45.18 -31.51
N SER A 161 -10.80 44.19 -32.39
CA SER A 161 -11.15 44.46 -33.80
C SER A 161 -12.50 45.18 -33.94
N ALA A 162 -13.52 44.77 -33.20
CA ALA A 162 -14.83 45.43 -33.23
C ALA A 162 -14.78 46.89 -32.73
N GLN A 163 -13.92 47.19 -31.74
CA GLN A 163 -13.71 48.55 -31.27
C GLN A 163 -13.06 49.43 -32.35
N GLU A 164 -12.03 48.92 -33.03
CA GLU A 164 -11.37 49.63 -34.13
C GLU A 164 -12.34 49.93 -35.28
N GLU A 165 -13.14 48.94 -35.70
CA GLU A 165 -14.17 49.11 -36.74
C GLU A 165 -15.20 50.18 -36.36
N ARG A 166 -15.67 50.17 -35.10
CA ARG A 166 -16.61 51.16 -34.59
C ARG A 166 -16.01 52.56 -34.65
N ASP A 167 -14.77 52.73 -34.21
CA ASP A 167 -14.11 54.02 -34.15
C ASP A 167 -13.86 54.57 -35.57
N GLN A 168 -13.50 53.70 -36.53
CA GLN A 168 -13.44 54.06 -37.95
C GLN A 168 -14.81 54.50 -38.50
N ALA A 169 -15.88 53.74 -38.21
CA ALA A 169 -17.22 54.09 -38.66
C ALA A 169 -17.71 55.43 -38.09
N LEU A 170 -17.41 55.71 -36.82
CA LEU A 170 -17.70 57.00 -36.18
C LEU A 170 -16.93 58.15 -36.84
N ALA A 171 -15.64 57.94 -37.16
CA ALA A 171 -14.83 58.92 -37.86
C ALA A 171 -15.36 59.22 -39.27
N GLU A 172 -15.75 58.19 -40.03
CA GLU A 172 -16.36 58.33 -41.35
C GLU A 172 -17.73 59.03 -41.27
N ALA A 173 -18.57 58.66 -40.31
CA ALA A 173 -19.84 59.34 -40.07
C ALA A 173 -19.65 60.83 -39.74
N ALA A 174 -18.63 61.18 -38.95
CA ALA A 174 -18.29 62.57 -38.64
C ALA A 174 -17.83 63.35 -39.87
N LYS A 175 -17.00 62.74 -40.74
CA LYS A 175 -16.59 63.34 -42.03
C LYS A 175 -17.79 63.57 -42.94
N ALA A 176 -18.67 62.58 -43.06
CA ALA A 176 -19.87 62.67 -43.90
C ALA A 176 -20.79 63.80 -43.44
N ARG A 177 -21.04 63.94 -42.13
CA ARG A 177 -21.84 65.04 -41.57
C ARG A 177 -21.26 66.41 -41.91
N ARG A 178 -19.95 66.61 -41.73
CA ARG A 178 -19.27 67.87 -42.11
C ARG A 178 -19.39 68.21 -43.60
N ARG A 179 -19.43 67.19 -44.47
CA ARG A 179 -19.58 67.40 -45.92
C ARG A 179 -20.99 67.89 -46.27
N VAL A 180 -22.02 67.35 -45.62
CA VAL A 180 -23.41 67.79 -45.79
C VAL A 180 -23.58 69.24 -45.33
N GLU A 181 -23.08 69.59 -44.14
CA GLU A 181 -23.16 70.97 -43.60
C GLU A 181 -22.46 72.01 -44.49
N ARG A 182 -21.42 71.61 -45.24
CA ARG A 182 -20.67 72.51 -46.15
C ARG A 182 -21.39 72.75 -47.48
N THR A 183 -22.33 71.90 -47.88
CA THR A 183 -23.07 72.03 -49.15
C THR A 183 -24.36 72.86 -49.04
N GLU A 184 -24.80 73.19 -47.82
CA GLU A 184 -26.02 73.97 -47.56
C GLU A 184 -25.77 75.47 -47.35
N ASN A 185 -24.54 75.95 -47.57
CA ASN A 185 -24.09 77.33 -47.34
C ASN A 185 -23.33 77.86 -48.56
#